data_AF-A0A966XEX2-F1
#
_entry.id   AF-A0A966XEX2-F1
#
_cell.length_a   1.000
_cell.length_b   1.000
_cell.length_c   1.000
_cell.angle_alpha   90.00
_cell.angle_beta   90.00
_cell.angle_gamma   90.00
#
_symmetry.space_group_name_H-M   'P 1'
#
loop_
_entity.id
_entity.type
_entity.pdbx_description
1 polymer ?
#
loop_
_entity_poly.entity_id
_entity_poly.type
_entity_poly.pdbx_seq_one_letter_code
_entity_poly.pdbx_strand_id
1 'polypeptide(L)'
;MGIIENLFGLVFGDASRRTIEVFRENAEKSAERQHERHTAALGQFSAEFIHARRDRFGSFIDGLNRLPRPLMAFGVLALFCSAMADPIWFAARMQGLALVPEPLWWLLGAVISFYFGARHQAKGQAFQKSLLDNMALMPSVSENINMLEDLRRQNANMQKDDLEDNRALSFATGPNAAIEDWKKLQKRDK
;
A
#
# COMPACT_ATOMS: atom_id res chain seq x y z
N MET A 1 52.66 6.28 41.58
CA MET A 1 51.54 5.44 41.13
C MET A 1 50.70 6.23 40.15
N GLY A 2 50.55 5.79 38.90
CA GLY A 2 49.39 6.21 38.09
C GLY A 2 49.57 7.07 36.82
N ILE A 3 50.79 7.42 36.37
CA ILE A 3 50.94 8.13 35.07
C ILE A 3 51.25 7.14 33.93
N ILE A 4 52.11 6.16 34.20
CA ILE A 4 52.47 5.13 33.21
C ILE A 4 51.31 4.15 32.97
N GLU A 5 50.53 3.80 34.00
CA GLU A 5 49.32 2.96 33.85
C GLU A 5 48.23 3.64 33.03
N ASN A 6 47.99 4.94 33.21
CA ASN A 6 46.99 5.68 32.43
C ASN A 6 47.40 5.83 30.96
N LEU A 7 48.69 5.99 30.68
CA LEU A 7 49.19 6.08 29.29
C LEU A 7 49.15 4.72 28.57
N PHE A 8 49.46 3.63 29.28
CA PHE A 8 49.35 2.28 28.74
C PHE A 8 47.90 1.88 28.51
N GLY A 9 46.97 2.22 29.41
CA GLY A 9 45.55 1.94 29.25
C GLY A 9 44.91 2.67 28.05
N LEU A 10 45.33 3.92 27.79
CA LEU A 10 44.82 4.71 26.67
C LEU A 10 45.31 4.18 25.31
N VAL A 11 46.60 3.82 25.20
CA VAL A 11 47.20 3.35 23.94
C VAL A 11 46.83 1.89 23.64
N PHE A 12 46.81 1.02 24.65
CA PHE A 12 46.48 -0.40 24.45
C PHE A 12 44.98 -0.67 24.42
N GLY A 13 44.13 0.15 25.04
CA GLY A 13 42.67 -0.01 24.98
C GLY A 13 42.08 0.23 23.58
N ASP A 14 42.63 1.21 22.84
CA ASP A 14 42.17 1.54 21.48
C ASP A 14 42.84 0.64 20.42
N ALA A 15 44.11 0.27 20.63
CA ALA A 15 44.86 -0.63 19.74
C ALA A 15 44.37 -2.09 19.81
N SER A 16 44.00 -2.58 20.99
CA SER A 16 43.44 -3.94 21.15
C SER A 16 42.05 -4.07 20.50
N ARG A 17 41.22 -3.03 20.61
CA ARG A 17 39.89 -2.98 19.95
C ARG A 17 40.01 -3.03 18.43
N ARG A 18 40.96 -2.27 17.86
CA ARG A 18 41.26 -2.28 16.41
C ARG A 18 41.85 -3.60 15.93
N THR A 19 42.61 -4.32 16.76
CA THR A 19 43.21 -5.61 16.39
C THR A 19 42.19 -6.74 16.47
N ILE A 20 41.23 -6.69 17.41
CA ILE A 20 40.14 -7.66 17.52
C ILE A 20 39.10 -7.48 16.41
N GLU A 21 38.83 -6.24 15.97
CA GLU A 21 37.96 -5.96 14.82
C GLU A 21 38.50 -6.55 13.48
N VAL A 22 39.80 -6.85 13.39
CA VAL A 22 40.42 -7.50 12.22
C VAL A 22 40.17 -9.01 12.17
N PHE A 23 39.96 -9.66 13.34
CA PHE A 23 39.70 -11.11 13.42
C PHE A 23 38.22 -11.47 13.61
N ARG A 24 37.37 -10.51 14.00
CA ARG A 24 35.93 -10.71 14.14
C ARG A 24 35.20 -9.43 13.76
N GLU A 25 34.44 -9.50 12.67
CA GLU A 25 33.64 -8.39 12.18
C GLU A 25 32.74 -7.86 13.29
N ASN A 26 32.77 -6.54 13.50
CA ASN A 26 31.94 -5.88 14.50
C ASN A 26 30.46 -6.03 14.08
N ALA A 27 29.71 -6.84 14.82
CA ALA A 27 28.36 -7.27 14.46
C ALA A 27 27.41 -6.09 14.22
N GLU A 28 27.54 -5.02 15.00
CA GLU A 28 26.79 -3.76 14.83
C GLU A 28 27.08 -3.10 13.47
N LYS A 29 28.37 -2.92 13.11
CA LYS A 29 28.78 -2.33 11.83
C LYS A 29 28.39 -3.21 10.63
N SER A 30 28.24 -4.51 10.81
CA SER A 30 27.76 -5.43 9.76
C SER A 30 26.24 -5.34 9.60
N ALA A 31 25.50 -5.27 10.72
CA ALA A 31 24.06 -5.07 10.73
C ALA A 31 23.65 -3.72 10.13
N GLU A 32 24.38 -2.64 10.43
CA GLU A 32 24.15 -1.30 9.88
C GLU A 32 24.35 -1.27 8.36
N ARG A 33 25.44 -1.87 7.85
CA ARG A 33 25.67 -2.03 6.41
C ARG A 33 24.63 -2.92 5.73
N GLN A 34 24.14 -3.97 6.39
CA GLN A 34 23.04 -4.79 5.86
C GLN A 34 21.74 -4.01 5.80
N HIS A 35 21.43 -3.24 6.84
CA HIS A 35 20.23 -2.39 6.87
C HIS A 35 20.29 -1.33 5.77
N GLU A 36 21.41 -0.65 5.58
CA GLU A 36 21.60 0.32 4.49
C GLU A 36 21.43 -0.33 3.12
N ARG A 37 22.05 -1.50 2.89
CA ARG A 37 21.88 -2.24 1.63
C ARG A 37 20.43 -2.64 1.40
N HIS A 38 19.72 -3.05 2.44
CA HIS A 38 18.33 -3.46 2.34
C HIS A 38 17.41 -2.26 2.05
N THR A 39 17.61 -1.15 2.75
CA THR A 39 16.87 0.11 2.51
C THR A 39 17.16 0.67 1.13
N ALA A 40 18.41 0.62 0.66
CA ALA A 40 18.77 1.04 -0.69
C ALA A 40 18.14 0.15 -1.77
N ALA A 41 18.13 -1.18 -1.55
CA ALA A 41 17.49 -2.13 -2.47
C ALA A 41 15.96 -1.93 -2.53
N LEU A 42 15.31 -1.73 -1.38
CA LEU A 42 13.87 -1.42 -1.31
C LEU A 42 13.55 -0.06 -1.96
N GLY A 43 14.41 0.94 -1.74
CA GLY A 43 14.31 2.25 -2.38
C GLY A 43 14.40 2.15 -3.90
N GLN A 44 15.38 1.41 -4.42
CA GLN A 44 15.53 1.18 -5.85
C GLN A 44 14.34 0.40 -6.42
N PHE A 45 13.90 -0.68 -5.77
CA PHE A 45 12.71 -1.43 -6.18
C PHE A 45 11.47 -0.54 -6.24
N SER A 46 11.25 0.29 -5.22
CA SER A 46 10.12 1.22 -5.19
C SER A 46 10.18 2.24 -6.33
N ALA A 47 11.36 2.78 -6.64
CA ALA A 47 11.57 3.73 -7.72
C ALA A 47 11.31 3.12 -9.10
N GLU A 48 11.66 1.84 -9.30
CA GLU A 48 11.39 1.10 -10.53
C GLU A 48 9.89 0.76 -10.70
N PHE A 49 9.18 0.40 -9.62
CA PHE A 49 7.74 0.08 -9.68
C PHE A 49 6.82 1.31 -9.82
N ILE A 50 7.24 2.48 -9.30
CA ILE A 50 6.47 3.73 -9.45
C ILE A 50 6.45 4.22 -10.91
N HIS A 51 7.47 3.85 -11.71
CA HIS A 51 7.61 4.28 -13.10
C HIS A 51 7.13 3.24 -14.10
N ALA A 52 5.94 2.67 -13.90
CA ALA A 52 5.17 2.16 -15.03
C ALA A 52 4.75 3.36 -15.90
N ARG A 53 5.67 3.90 -16.73
CA ARG A 53 5.36 4.91 -17.74
C ARG A 53 4.26 4.34 -18.62
N ARG A 54 3.01 4.70 -18.33
CA ARG A 54 1.88 4.48 -19.22
C ARG A 54 2.17 5.27 -20.48
N ASP A 55 2.65 4.58 -21.50
CA ASP A 55 2.84 5.16 -22.81
C ASP A 55 1.50 5.77 -23.27
N ARG A 56 1.54 7.01 -23.78
CA ARG A 56 0.33 7.70 -24.27
C ARG A 56 -0.33 6.89 -25.37
N PHE A 57 0.47 6.22 -26.20
CA PHE A 57 -0.02 5.28 -27.20
C PHE A 57 -0.74 4.08 -26.55
N GLY A 58 -0.15 3.49 -25.51
CA GLY A 58 -0.79 2.43 -24.73
C GLY A 58 -2.13 2.85 -24.13
N SER A 59 -2.24 4.08 -23.61
CA SER A 59 -3.51 4.60 -23.10
C SER A 59 -4.54 4.85 -24.20
N PHE A 60 -4.12 5.27 -25.40
CA PHE A 60 -5.01 5.44 -26.55
C PHE A 60 -5.56 4.10 -27.02
N ILE A 61 -4.70 3.10 -27.18
CA ILE A 61 -5.09 1.73 -27.57
C ILE A 61 -5.97 1.09 -26.50
N ASP A 62 -5.71 1.32 -25.20
CA ASP A 62 -6.59 0.83 -24.13
C ASP A 62 -7.95 1.55 -24.16
N GLY A 63 -7.98 2.85 -24.48
CA GLY A 63 -9.22 3.60 -24.73
C GLY A 63 -10.00 3.02 -25.91
N LEU A 64 -9.36 2.82 -27.06
CA LEU A 64 -9.97 2.25 -28.27
C LEU A 64 -10.56 0.86 -28.01
N ASN A 65 -9.87 0.01 -27.26
CA ASN A 65 -10.36 -1.31 -26.87
C ASN A 65 -11.48 -1.28 -25.82
N ARG A 66 -11.73 -0.14 -25.17
CA ARG A 66 -12.82 0.06 -24.21
C ARG A 66 -14.04 0.74 -24.82
N LEU A 67 -13.89 1.41 -25.96
CA LEU A 67 -14.98 2.04 -26.72
C LEU A 67 -16.11 1.10 -27.17
N PRO A 68 -15.91 -0.21 -27.41
CA PRO A 68 -17.01 -1.07 -27.85
C PRO A 68 -18.19 -1.09 -26.87
N ARG A 69 -17.93 -1.05 -25.56
CA ARG A 69 -19.00 -1.09 -24.54
C ARG A 69 -19.87 0.18 -24.56
N PRO A 70 -19.28 1.39 -24.48
CA PRO A 70 -20.02 2.63 -24.67
C PRO A 70 -20.73 2.71 -26.02
N LEU A 71 -20.06 2.31 -27.11
CA LEU A 71 -20.63 2.35 -28.46
C LEU A 71 -21.88 1.48 -28.59
N MET A 72 -21.90 0.28 -28.00
CA MET A 72 -23.10 -0.57 -28.00
C MET A 72 -24.27 0.11 -27.28
N ALA A 73 -24.02 0.73 -26.12
CA ALA A 73 -25.06 1.44 -25.39
C ALA A 73 -25.60 2.66 -26.17
N PHE A 74 -24.69 3.51 -26.68
CA PHE A 74 -25.07 4.66 -27.48
C PHE A 74 -25.72 4.26 -28.81
N GLY A 75 -25.30 3.16 -29.44
CA GLY A 75 -25.89 2.65 -30.66
C GLY A 75 -27.34 2.21 -30.48
N VAL A 76 -27.66 1.54 -29.38
CA VAL A 76 -29.04 1.18 -29.04
C VAL A 76 -29.89 2.42 -28.78
N LEU A 77 -29.38 3.38 -28.00
CA LEU A 77 -30.09 4.65 -27.77
C LEU A 77 -30.31 5.41 -29.08
N ALA A 78 -29.30 5.48 -29.95
CA ALA A 78 -29.40 6.13 -31.26
C ALA A 78 -30.42 5.44 -32.17
N LEU A 79 -30.54 4.10 -32.12
CA LEU A 79 -31.58 3.37 -32.85
C LEU A 79 -32.98 3.80 -32.38
N PHE A 80 -33.22 3.87 -31.08
CA PHE A 80 -34.50 4.36 -30.54
C PHE A 80 -34.78 5.81 -30.96
N CYS A 81 -33.79 6.69 -30.86
CA CYS A 81 -33.94 8.07 -31.33
C CYS A 81 -34.23 8.13 -32.84
N SER A 82 -33.57 7.31 -33.66
CA SER A 82 -33.78 7.28 -35.11
C SER A 82 -35.20 6.83 -35.48
N ALA A 83 -35.75 5.87 -34.74
CA ALA A 83 -37.14 5.41 -34.92
C ALA A 83 -38.16 6.51 -34.62
N MET A 84 -37.86 7.41 -33.67
CA MET A 84 -38.72 8.56 -33.34
C MET A 84 -38.53 9.73 -34.32
N ALA A 85 -37.31 9.95 -34.82
CA ALA A 85 -36.99 11.06 -35.70
C ALA A 85 -37.49 10.86 -37.13
N ASP A 86 -37.30 9.66 -37.71
CA ASP A 86 -37.82 9.29 -39.03
C ASP A 86 -38.26 7.81 -39.03
N PRO A 87 -39.55 7.53 -38.76
CA PRO A 87 -40.05 6.18 -38.66
C PRO A 87 -40.04 5.43 -40.00
N ILE A 88 -40.21 6.13 -41.12
CA ILE A 88 -40.26 5.52 -42.45
C ILE A 88 -38.85 5.06 -42.86
N TRP A 89 -37.85 5.92 -42.65
CA TRP A 89 -36.46 5.56 -42.88
C TRP A 89 -36.02 4.37 -42.02
N PHE A 90 -36.39 4.35 -40.74
CA PHE A 90 -36.08 3.25 -39.83
C PHE A 90 -36.75 1.94 -40.27
N ALA A 91 -38.04 1.97 -40.60
CA ALA A 91 -38.78 0.79 -41.05
C ALA A 91 -38.17 0.17 -42.32
N ALA A 92 -37.72 1.01 -43.26
CA ALA A 92 -37.04 0.53 -44.48
C ALA A 92 -35.73 -0.23 -44.17
N ARG A 93 -34.95 0.20 -43.15
CA ARG A 93 -33.74 -0.54 -42.72
C ARG A 93 -34.10 -1.84 -41.98
N MET A 94 -35.18 -1.83 -41.20
CA MET A 94 -35.65 -3.02 -40.49
C MET A 94 -36.12 -4.13 -41.44
N GLN A 95 -36.66 -3.79 -42.62
CA GLN A 95 -36.93 -4.79 -43.66
C GLN A 95 -35.65 -5.49 -44.13
N GLY A 96 -34.54 -4.75 -44.29
CA GLY A 96 -33.24 -5.35 -44.62
C GLY A 96 -32.73 -6.28 -43.52
N LEU A 97 -32.89 -5.90 -42.25
CA LEU A 97 -32.52 -6.75 -41.11
C LEU A 97 -33.38 -8.03 -41.02
N ALA A 98 -34.66 -7.94 -41.37
CA ALA A 98 -35.56 -9.11 -41.39
C ALA A 98 -35.18 -10.14 -42.45
N LEU A 99 -34.48 -9.73 -43.51
CA LEU A 99 -33.98 -10.63 -44.56
C LEU A 99 -32.64 -11.29 -44.21
N VAL A 100 -32.01 -10.92 -43.09
CA VAL A 100 -30.73 -11.51 -42.66
C VAL A 100 -30.95 -12.97 -42.25
N PRO A 101 -30.25 -13.93 -42.89
CA PRO A 101 -30.36 -15.34 -42.54
C PRO A 101 -30.04 -15.63 -41.06
N GLU A 102 -30.76 -16.57 -40.45
CA GLU A 102 -30.54 -17.04 -39.08
C GLU A 102 -29.08 -17.43 -38.78
N PRO A 103 -28.34 -18.12 -39.68
CA PRO A 103 -26.93 -18.47 -39.42
C PRO A 103 -26.01 -17.26 -39.20
N LEU A 104 -26.30 -16.10 -39.80
CA LEU A 104 -25.49 -14.89 -39.60
C LEU A 104 -25.70 -14.30 -38.21
N TRP A 105 -26.89 -14.46 -37.62
CA TRP A 105 -27.15 -14.07 -36.23
C TRP A 105 -26.35 -14.92 -35.25
N TRP A 106 -26.27 -16.24 -35.51
CA TRP A 106 -25.41 -17.14 -34.75
C TRP A 106 -23.93 -16.76 -34.87
N LEU A 107 -23.47 -16.44 -36.08
CA LEU A 107 -22.09 -16.00 -36.31
C LEU A 107 -21.77 -14.69 -35.57
N LEU A 108 -22.67 -13.70 -35.63
CA LEU A 108 -22.52 -12.44 -34.91
C LEU A 108 -22.42 -12.68 -33.39
N GLY A 109 -23.32 -13.51 -32.85
CA GLY A 109 -23.30 -13.91 -31.44
C GLY A 109 -22.00 -14.60 -31.05
N ALA A 110 -21.50 -15.51 -31.89
CA ALA A 110 -20.23 -16.21 -31.66
C ALA A 110 -19.02 -15.25 -31.65
N VAL A 111 -18.93 -14.33 -32.62
CA VAL A 111 -17.83 -13.36 -32.70
C VAL A 111 -17.83 -12.41 -31.49
N ILE A 112 -19.00 -11.87 -31.12
CA ILE A 112 -19.14 -11.00 -29.93
C ILE A 112 -18.77 -11.79 -28.66
N SER A 113 -19.28 -13.01 -28.51
CA SER A 113 -18.98 -13.87 -27.36
C SER A 113 -17.50 -14.22 -27.25
N PHE A 114 -16.84 -14.48 -28.37
CA PHE A 114 -15.40 -14.72 -28.41
C PHE A 114 -14.60 -13.47 -28.01
N TYR A 115 -14.92 -12.31 -28.60
CA TYR A 115 -14.24 -11.03 -28.35
C TYR A 115 -14.36 -10.59 -26.88
N PHE A 116 -15.56 -10.67 -26.29
CA PHE A 116 -15.78 -10.24 -24.91
C PHE A 116 -15.53 -11.36 -23.87
N GLY A 117 -15.77 -12.62 -24.23
CA GLY A 117 -15.58 -13.77 -23.34
C GLY A 117 -14.13 -14.01 -22.98
N ALA A 118 -13.20 -13.91 -23.94
CA ALA A 118 -11.77 -14.09 -23.68
C ALA A 118 -11.19 -12.99 -22.76
N ARG A 119 -11.68 -11.75 -22.87
CA ARG A 119 -11.16 -10.61 -22.07
C ARG A 119 -11.68 -10.59 -20.63
N HIS A 120 -12.83 -11.21 -20.32
CA HIS A 120 -13.30 -11.37 -18.94
C HIS A 120 -12.46 -12.37 -18.15
N GLN A 121 -11.93 -13.42 -18.79
CA GLN A 121 -11.09 -14.42 -18.12
C GLN A 121 -9.75 -13.86 -17.63
N ALA A 122 -9.14 -12.93 -18.38
CA ALA A 122 -7.88 -12.29 -18.01
C ALA A 122 -7.95 -11.47 -16.70
N LYS A 123 -9.13 -10.89 -16.37
CA LYS A 123 -9.32 -10.18 -15.09
C LYS A 123 -9.46 -11.12 -13.90
N GLY A 124 -10.05 -12.29 -14.09
CA GLY A 124 -10.13 -13.32 -13.03
C GLY A 124 -8.74 -13.79 -12.59
N GLN A 125 -7.81 -13.93 -13.53
CA GLN A 125 -6.43 -14.30 -13.21
C GLN A 125 -5.67 -13.20 -12.46
N ALA A 126 -5.90 -11.93 -12.79
CA ALA A 126 -5.30 -10.81 -12.05
C ALA A 126 -5.80 -10.74 -10.60
N PHE A 127 -7.08 -11.04 -10.36
CA PHE A 127 -7.64 -11.15 -9.01
C PHE A 127 -7.03 -12.31 -8.23
N GLN A 128 -6.92 -13.49 -8.85
CA GLN A 128 -6.29 -14.66 -8.24
C GLN A 128 -4.80 -14.41 -7.91
N LYS A 129 -4.08 -13.68 -8.77
CA LYS A 129 -2.70 -13.25 -8.52
C LYS A 129 -2.61 -12.27 -7.35
N SER A 130 -3.51 -11.30 -7.26
CA SER A 130 -3.57 -10.38 -6.12
C SER A 130 -3.94 -11.08 -4.80
N LEU A 131 -4.75 -12.14 -4.84
CA LEU A 131 -5.03 -12.96 -3.66
C LEU A 131 -3.80 -13.74 -3.21
N LEU A 132 -3.04 -14.31 -4.14
CA LEU A 132 -1.78 -15.01 -3.86
C LEU A 132 -0.72 -14.06 -3.26
N ASP A 133 -0.57 -12.87 -3.83
CA ASP A 133 0.38 -11.86 -3.32
C ASP A 133 -0.01 -11.37 -1.91
N ASN A 134 -1.30 -11.17 -1.64
CA ASN A 134 -1.77 -10.80 -0.30
C ASN A 134 -1.65 -11.95 0.71
N MET A 135 -1.83 -13.21 0.29
CA MET A 135 -1.62 -14.37 1.14
C MET A 135 -0.14 -14.54 1.53
N ALA A 136 0.80 -14.16 0.65
CA ALA A 136 2.22 -14.18 0.97
C ALA A 136 2.62 -13.13 2.02
N LEU A 137 1.85 -12.04 2.15
CA LEU A 137 2.09 -10.97 3.12
C LEU A 137 1.42 -11.24 4.49
N MET A 138 0.44 -12.14 4.57
CA MET A 138 -0.25 -12.49 5.82
C MET A 138 0.67 -12.87 7.00
N PRO A 139 1.69 -13.73 6.84
CA PRO A 139 2.56 -14.09 7.96
C PRO A 139 3.28 -12.86 8.54
N SER A 140 3.82 -11.98 7.68
CA SER A 140 4.49 -10.75 8.12
C SER A 140 3.53 -9.75 8.78
N VAL A 141 2.28 -9.65 8.32
CA VAL A 141 1.26 -8.82 8.98
C VAL A 141 0.94 -9.36 10.37
N SER A 142 0.82 -10.68 10.54
CA SER A 142 0.57 -11.29 11.85
C SER A 142 1.73 -11.10 12.83
N GLU A 143 2.97 -11.19 12.36
CA GLU A 143 4.18 -10.99 13.14
C GLU A 143 4.30 -9.53 13.60
N ASN A 144 4.04 -8.57 12.70
CA ASN A 144 4.01 -7.15 13.03
C ASN A 144 2.90 -6.80 14.04
N ILE A 145 1.71 -7.43 13.94
CA ILE A 145 0.63 -7.23 14.90
C ILE A 145 1.04 -7.75 16.29
N ASN A 146 1.63 -8.95 16.36
CA ASN A 146 2.10 -9.51 17.64
C ASN A 146 3.17 -8.62 18.27
N MET A 147 4.12 -8.12 17.48
CA MET A 147 5.15 -7.20 17.94
C MET A 147 4.55 -5.88 18.49
N LEU A 148 3.53 -5.34 17.82
CA LEU A 148 2.81 -4.15 18.29
C LEU A 148 2.01 -4.42 19.58
N GLU A 149 1.40 -5.59 19.73
CA GLU A 149 0.72 -5.98 20.96
C GLU A 149 1.70 -6.12 22.13
N ASP A 150 2.87 -6.69 21.89
CA ASP A 150 3.93 -6.83 22.91
C ASP A 150 4.47 -5.46 23.33
N LEU A 151 4.75 -4.57 22.38
CA LEU A 151 5.14 -3.18 22.68
C LEU A 151 4.06 -2.43 23.45
N ARG A 152 2.78 -2.64 23.11
CA ARG A 152 1.65 -2.04 23.83
C ARG A 152 1.56 -2.57 25.27
N ARG A 153 1.77 -3.87 25.48
CA ARG A 153 1.79 -4.48 26.82
C ARG A 153 2.96 -3.98 27.66
N GLN A 154 4.15 -3.87 27.06
CA GLN A 154 5.33 -3.32 27.74
C GLN A 154 5.13 -1.86 28.15
N ASN A 155 4.58 -1.02 27.26
CA ASN A 155 4.22 0.36 27.59
C ASN A 155 3.17 0.43 28.71
N ALA A 156 2.15 -0.43 28.67
CA ALA A 156 1.13 -0.47 29.72
C ALA A 156 1.70 -0.88 31.10
N ASN A 157 2.72 -1.75 31.10
CA ASN A 157 3.41 -2.16 32.32
C ASN A 157 4.35 -1.06 32.84
N MET A 158 5.14 -0.41 31.98
CA MET A 158 5.96 0.76 32.37
C MET A 158 5.09 1.87 32.95
N GLN A 159 3.95 2.16 32.33
CA GLN A 159 3.04 3.19 32.80
C GLN A 159 2.38 2.83 34.14
N LYS A 160 2.20 1.53 34.44
CA LYS A 160 1.76 1.05 35.75
C LYS A 160 2.83 1.17 36.81
N ASP A 161 4.07 0.79 36.49
CA ASP A 161 5.21 0.93 37.40
C ASP A 161 5.46 2.42 37.71
N ASP A 162 5.42 3.29 36.70
CA ASP A 162 5.51 4.75 36.86
C ASP A 162 4.37 5.34 37.71
N LEU A 163 3.17 4.75 37.65
CA LEU A 163 2.00 5.15 38.46
C LEU A 163 2.13 4.68 39.92
N GLU A 164 2.70 3.50 40.16
CA GLU A 164 2.98 3.00 41.51
C GLU A 164 4.13 3.76 42.17
N ASP A 165 5.18 4.07 41.40
CA ASP A 165 6.33 4.85 41.86
C ASP A 165 5.95 6.33 42.08
N ASN A 166 5.12 6.92 41.18
CA ASN A 166 4.53 8.24 41.45
C ASN A 166 3.57 8.23 42.63
N ARG A 167 2.81 7.15 42.89
CA ARG A 167 1.96 7.06 44.09
C ARG A 167 2.78 7.03 45.37
N ALA A 168 3.95 6.40 45.36
CA ALA A 168 4.90 6.43 46.48
C ALA A 168 5.49 7.85 46.68
N LEU A 169 5.73 8.59 45.59
CA LEU A 169 6.18 9.99 45.61
C LEU A 169 5.06 11.02 45.89
N SER A 170 3.79 10.66 45.69
CA SER A 170 2.64 11.59 45.74
C SER A 170 2.22 12.04 47.14
N PHE A 171 2.77 11.49 48.22
CA PHE A 171 2.49 11.99 49.58
C PHE A 171 3.15 13.35 49.89
N ALA A 172 3.91 13.93 48.96
CA ALA A 172 4.55 15.24 49.11
C ALA A 172 3.99 16.35 48.18
N THR A 173 2.76 16.22 47.67
CA THR A 173 2.19 17.27 46.79
C THR A 173 1.13 18.08 47.53
N GLY A 174 1.55 19.22 48.10
CA GLY A 174 0.64 20.28 48.54
C GLY A 174 -0.13 20.91 47.36
N PRO A 175 -1.04 21.86 47.63
CA PRO A 175 -1.89 22.47 46.59
C PRO A 175 -1.06 23.03 45.43
N ASN A 176 -1.24 22.44 44.25
CA ASN A 176 -0.49 22.78 43.04
C ASN A 176 -1.11 24.02 42.36
N ALA A 177 -0.48 25.17 42.57
CA ALA A 177 -0.91 26.47 42.05
C ALA A 177 -1.09 26.49 40.52
N ALA A 178 -0.31 25.70 39.76
CA ALA A 178 -0.41 25.65 38.30
C ALA A 178 -1.74 25.04 37.82
N ILE A 179 -2.31 24.09 38.58
CA ILE A 179 -3.59 23.46 38.24
C ILE A 179 -4.76 24.42 38.52
N GLU A 180 -4.65 25.27 39.55
CA GLU A 180 -5.67 26.27 39.85
C GLU A 180 -5.71 27.39 38.80
N ASP A 181 -4.54 27.84 38.33
CA ASP A 181 -4.48 28.86 37.29
C ASP A 181 -4.96 28.34 35.94
N TRP A 182 -4.68 27.08 35.59
CA TRP A 182 -5.24 26.45 34.40
C TRP A 182 -6.77 26.32 34.46
N LYS A 183 -7.33 25.98 35.64
CA LYS A 183 -8.79 25.93 35.84
C LYS A 183 -9.44 27.32 35.75
N LYS A 184 -8.76 28.37 36.17
CA LYS A 184 -9.24 29.77 36.01
C LYS A 184 -9.25 30.19 34.54
N LEU A 185 -8.27 29.76 33.74
CA LEU A 185 -8.22 30.04 32.30
C LEU A 185 -9.37 29.34 31.56
N GLN A 186 -9.65 28.06 31.84
CA GLN A 186 -10.77 27.34 31.20
C GLN A 186 -12.16 27.90 31.53
N LYS A 187 -12.34 28.52 32.71
CA LYS A 187 -13.62 29.14 33.09
C LYS A 187 -13.86 30.51 32.45
N ARG A 188 -12.85 31.13 31.85
CA ARG A 188 -12.96 32.46 31.23
C ARG A 188 -13.42 32.42 29.77
N ASP A 189 -13.42 31.24 29.14
CA ASP A 189 -13.84 31.00 27.76
C ASP A 189 -15.24 30.36 27.64
N LYS A 190 -16.06 30.44 28.70
CA LYS A 190 -17.50 30.13 28.69
C LYS A 190 -18.31 31.34 29.14
#